data_AF-A0A662GKL5-F1
#
_entry.id   AF-A0A662GKL5-F1
#
_cell.length_a   1.000
_cell.length_b   1.000
_cell.length_c   1.000
_cell.angle_alpha   90.00
_cell.angle_beta   90.00
_cell.angle_gamma   90.00
#
_symmetry.space_group_name_H-M   'P 1'
#
loop_
_entity.id
_entity.type
_entity.pdbx_description
1 polymer ?
#
loop_
_entity_poly.entity_id
_entity_poly.type
_entity_poly.pdbx_seq_one_letter_code
_entity_poly.pdbx_strand_id
1 'polypeptide(L)'
;KKFKLLGSIVDVSTLERMLLEYAPGMDQPGDWSERQKMLFNGYGFEQGDIASHLEKSLLLLEKLRKLVKKADWYGNWVEKIFEKREQKLIIALQNMHVR
;
A
#
# COMPACT_ATOMS: atom_id res chain seq x y z
N LYS A 1 -4.08 -27.99 -12.86
CA LYS A 1 -3.63 -27.61 -11.50
C LYS A 1 -4.82 -27.01 -10.76
N LYS A 2 -5.29 -27.59 -9.64
CA LYS A 2 -6.31 -26.96 -8.78
C LYS A 2 -5.60 -25.87 -7.96
N PHE A 3 -6.02 -24.61 -8.09
CA PHE A 3 -5.56 -23.54 -7.21
C PHE A 3 -6.04 -23.85 -5.79
N LYS A 4 -5.09 -24.04 -4.86
CA LYS A 4 -5.39 -24.17 -3.43
C LYS A 4 -5.48 -22.75 -2.89
N LEU A 5 -6.66 -22.35 -2.41
CA LEU A 5 -6.81 -21.07 -1.70
C LEU A 5 -6.00 -21.16 -0.41
N LEU A 6 -4.95 -20.35 -0.31
CA LEU A 6 -4.27 -20.06 0.95
C LEU A 6 -5.14 -19.03 1.69
N GLY A 7 -6.09 -19.52 2.47
CA GLY A 7 -6.88 -18.70 3.37
C GLY A 7 -6.31 -18.74 4.78
N SER A 8 -6.36 -17.61 5.48
CA SER A 8 -6.12 -17.52 6.94
C SER A 8 -7.42 -17.15 7.64
N ILE A 9 -7.65 -17.70 8.83
CA ILE A 9 -8.74 -17.23 9.71
C ILE A 9 -8.23 -16.01 10.46
N VAL A 10 -9.02 -14.94 10.46
CA VAL A 10 -8.74 -13.71 11.22
C VAL A 10 -9.93 -13.39 12.10
N ASP A 11 -9.67 -12.86 13.29
CA ASP A 11 -10.71 -12.38 14.18
C ASP A 11 -11.48 -11.20 13.57
N VAL A 12 -12.80 -11.11 13.83
CA VAL A 12 -13.67 -10.08 13.26
C VAL A 12 -13.19 -8.67 13.65
N SER A 13 -12.75 -8.47 14.88
CA SER A 13 -12.24 -7.16 15.32
C SER A 13 -10.99 -6.73 14.56
N THR A 14 -10.17 -7.71 14.17
CA THR A 14 -8.97 -7.45 13.35
C THR A 14 -9.37 -7.11 11.93
N LEU A 15 -10.35 -7.80 11.34
CA LEU A 15 -10.89 -7.46 10.04
C LEU A 15 -11.44 -6.03 10.03
N GLU A 16 -12.31 -5.69 10.98
CA GLU A 16 -12.94 -4.37 11.08
C GLU A 16 -11.90 -3.25 11.19
N ARG A 17 -10.87 -3.45 12.02
CA ARG A 17 -9.77 -2.50 12.16
C ARG A 17 -8.94 -2.36 10.88
N MET A 18 -8.59 -3.47 10.24
CA MET A 18 -7.67 -3.49 9.10
C MET A 18 -8.33 -3.08 7.78
N LEU A 19 -9.63 -3.38 7.63
CA LEU A 19 -10.39 -3.07 6.42
C LEU A 19 -10.37 -1.57 6.10
N LEU A 20 -10.39 -0.72 7.13
CA LEU A 20 -10.35 0.74 7.02
C LEU A 20 -8.96 1.32 6.68
N GLU A 21 -7.92 0.49 6.59
CA GLU A 21 -6.56 0.89 6.22
C GLU A 21 -6.14 0.33 4.86
N TYR A 22 -6.94 -0.55 4.26
CA TYR A 22 -6.58 -1.29 3.06
C TYR A 22 -7.26 -0.70 1.82
N ALA A 23 -6.47 -0.05 0.95
CA ALA A 23 -6.94 0.37 -0.37
C ALA A 23 -7.12 -0.88 -1.25
N PRO A 24 -8.34 -1.21 -1.72
CA PRO A 24 -8.58 -2.45 -2.45
C PRO A 24 -7.74 -2.56 -3.72
N GLY A 25 -7.06 -3.71 -3.89
CA GLY A 25 -6.20 -3.99 -5.04
C GLY A 25 -4.80 -3.38 -4.94
N MET A 26 -4.52 -2.62 -3.89
CA MET A 26 -3.14 -2.28 -3.54
C MET A 26 -2.54 -3.45 -2.78
N ASP A 27 -1.26 -3.72 -2.98
CA ASP A 27 -0.59 -4.69 -2.11
C ASP A 27 -0.67 -4.20 -0.66
N GLN A 28 -0.86 -5.11 0.29
CA GLN A 28 -0.82 -4.73 1.70
C GLN A 28 0.52 -4.03 1.95
N PRO A 29 0.56 -2.97 2.77
CA PRO A 29 1.72 -2.11 2.86
C PRO A 29 2.99 -2.93 3.09
N GLY A 30 3.80 -2.94 2.04
CA GLY A 30 5.24 -3.11 1.99
C GLY A 30 5.73 -4.53 1.75
N ASP A 31 6.39 -4.65 0.62
CA ASP A 31 7.56 -5.50 0.58
C ASP A 31 8.50 -5.03 1.69
N TRP A 32 9.00 -5.96 2.51
CA TRP A 32 9.82 -5.63 3.68
C TRP A 32 11.09 -4.86 3.29
N SER A 33 11.57 -5.10 2.07
CA SER A 33 12.68 -4.43 1.41
C SER A 33 12.44 -2.93 1.18
N GLU A 34 11.25 -2.52 0.74
CA GLU A 34 10.93 -1.12 0.39
C GLU A 34 10.96 -0.16 1.60
N ARG A 35 11.08 -0.71 2.81
CA ARG A 35 11.18 0.04 4.08
C ARG A 35 12.60 0.16 4.62
N GLN A 36 13.56 -0.51 4.00
CA GLN A 36 14.93 -0.49 4.47
C GLN A 36 15.70 0.65 3.82
N LYS A 37 16.43 1.44 4.63
CA LYS A 37 17.35 2.45 4.11
C LYS A 37 18.56 1.81 3.43
N MET A 38 18.92 0.59 3.82
CA MET A 38 20.00 -0.17 3.23
C MET A 38 19.47 -1.55 2.84
N LEU A 39 19.72 -1.97 1.61
CA LEU A 39 19.30 -3.26 1.07
C LEU A 39 20.53 -4.07 0.69
N PHE A 40 20.50 -5.38 0.95
CA PHE A 40 21.55 -6.28 0.48
C PHE A 40 21.16 -6.85 -0.88
N ASN A 41 21.93 -6.54 -1.92
CA ASN A 41 21.61 -6.92 -3.30
C ASN A 41 22.22 -8.27 -3.74
N GLY A 42 22.78 -9.04 -2.79
CA GLY A 42 23.49 -10.30 -3.07
C GLY A 42 25.00 -10.14 -3.22
N TYR A 43 25.50 -8.92 -3.43
CA TYR A 43 26.93 -8.60 -3.54
C TYR A 43 27.39 -7.62 -2.46
N GLY A 44 26.51 -6.71 -2.03
CA GLY A 44 26.80 -5.70 -1.02
C GLY A 44 25.56 -4.98 -0.56
N PHE A 45 25.76 -3.99 0.32
CA PHE A 45 24.68 -3.10 0.76
C PHE A 45 24.56 -1.88 -0.16
N GLU A 46 23.35 -1.58 -0.59
CA GLU A 46 22.99 -0.41 -1.38
C GLU A 46 21.95 0.45 -0.65
N GLN A 47 21.91 1.74 -0.95
CA GLN A 47 20.92 2.64 -0.38
C GLN A 47 19.55 2.37 -1.01
N GLY A 48 18.53 2.13 -0.18
CA GLY A 48 17.15 1.95 -0.62
C GLY A 48 16.55 3.26 -1.10
N ASP A 49 15.90 3.24 -2.27
CA ASP A 49 15.27 4.40 -2.90
C ASP A 49 13.81 4.59 -2.42
N ILE A 50 13.68 4.94 -1.15
CA ILE A 50 12.38 5.09 -0.48
C ILE A 50 11.52 6.17 -1.16
N ALA A 51 12.13 7.26 -1.66
CA ALA A 51 11.41 8.34 -2.32
C ALA A 51 10.74 7.85 -3.61
N SER A 52 11.49 7.22 -4.52
CA SER A 52 10.92 6.66 -5.75
C SER A 52 9.86 5.60 -5.47
N HIS A 53 10.01 4.79 -4.41
CA HIS A 53 8.97 3.81 -4.03
C HIS A 53 7.67 4.48 -3.57
N LEU A 54 7.76 5.54 -2.77
CA LEU A 54 6.60 6.30 -2.33
C LEU A 54 5.89 7.00 -3.51
N GLU A 55 6.63 7.54 -4.47
CA GLU A 55 6.07 8.14 -5.70
C GLU A 55 5.34 7.10 -6.55
N LYS A 56 5.98 5.95 -6.80
CA LYS A 56 5.36 4.83 -7.52
C LYS A 56 4.09 4.34 -6.81
N SER A 57 4.12 4.26 -5.48
CA SER A 57 2.97 3.87 -4.66
C SER A 57 1.81 4.85 -4.80
N LEU A 58 2.08 6.16 -4.83
CA LEU A 58 1.07 7.20 -5.02
C LEU A 58 0.43 7.10 -6.41
N LEU A 59 1.24 6.96 -7.46
CA LEU A 59 0.76 6.77 -8.83
C LEU A 59 -0.07 5.50 -8.99
N LEU A 60 0.32 4.41 -8.34
CA LEU A 60 -0.44 3.17 -8.33
C LEU A 60 -1.79 3.35 -7.62
N LEU A 61 -1.79 4.00 -6.45
CA LEU A 61 -2.99 4.28 -5.67
C LEU A 61 -4.02 5.07 -6.49
N GLU A 62 -3.59 6.11 -7.20
CA GLU A 62 -4.45 6.91 -8.08
C GLU A 62 -5.07 6.08 -9.22
N LYS A 63 -4.26 5.23 -9.87
CA LYS A 63 -4.73 4.34 -10.94
C LYS A 63 -5.75 3.32 -10.40
N LEU A 64 -5.46 2.72 -9.25
CA LEU A 64 -6.35 1.77 -8.58
C LEU A 64 -7.67 2.45 -8.19
N ARG A 65 -7.64 3.65 -7.61
CA ARG A 65 -8.85 4.40 -7.25
C ARG A 65 -9.78 4.55 -8.45
N LYS A 66 -9.24 4.91 -9.63
CA LYS A 66 -10.02 5.04 -10.88
C LYS A 66 -10.61 3.71 -11.37
N LEU A 67 -9.92 2.60 -11.16
CA LEU A 67 -10.39 1.27 -11.54
C LEU A 67 -11.49 0.78 -10.60
N VAL A 68 -11.23 0.83 -9.29
CA VAL A 68 -12.11 0.30 -8.25
C VAL A 68 -13.39 1.14 -8.11
N LYS A 69 -13.35 2.44 -8.44
CA LYS A 69 -14.53 3.32 -8.53
C LYS A 69 -15.66 2.79 -9.41
N LYS A 70 -15.37 1.85 -10.33
CA LYS A 70 -16.36 1.23 -11.22
C LYS A 70 -17.08 0.03 -10.61
N ALA A 71 -16.65 -0.44 -9.44
CA ALA A 71 -17.27 -1.58 -8.79
C ALA A 71 -18.58 -1.18 -8.08
N ASP A 72 -19.60 -2.04 -8.15
CA ASP A 72 -20.92 -1.75 -7.58
C ASP A 72 -20.90 -1.55 -6.05
N TRP A 73 -19.93 -2.16 -5.36
CA TRP A 73 -19.74 -2.02 -3.92
C TRP A 73 -18.93 -0.77 -3.53
N TYR A 74 -18.44 -0.01 -4.50
CA TYR A 74 -17.67 1.19 -4.23
C TYR A 74 -18.54 2.25 -3.58
N GLY A 75 -18.24 2.57 -2.32
CA GLY A 75 -18.97 3.57 -1.55
C GLY A 75 -18.05 4.61 -0.93
N ASN A 76 -18.66 5.61 -0.29
CA ASN A 76 -17.96 6.71 0.38
C ASN A 76 -16.93 6.23 1.41
N TRP A 77 -17.16 5.08 2.05
CA TRP A 77 -16.21 4.49 2.99
C TRP A 77 -14.91 4.06 2.32
N VAL A 78 -14.97 3.53 1.09
CA VAL A 78 -13.79 3.14 0.29
C VAL A 78 -13.05 4.39 -0.17
N GLU A 79 -13.78 5.42 -0.60
CA GLU A 79 -13.19 6.69 -1.01
C GLU A 79 -12.36 7.32 0.11
N LYS A 80 -12.87 7.31 1.35
CA LYS A 80 -12.13 7.77 2.54
C LYS A 80 -10.86 6.98 2.80
N ILE A 81 -10.82 5.68 2.49
CA ILE A 81 -9.60 4.87 2.61
C ILE A 81 -8.55 5.36 1.61
N PHE A 82 -8.94 5.60 0.36
CA PHE A 82 -8.05 6.13 -0.66
C PHE A 82 -7.50 7.50 -0.28
N GLU A 83 -8.35 8.43 0.16
CA GLU A 83 -7.94 9.78 0.59
C GLU A 83 -6.96 9.73 1.77
N LYS A 84 -7.27 8.93 2.79
CA LYS A 84 -6.39 8.74 3.95
C LYS A 84 -5.04 8.17 3.54
N ARG A 85 -5.01 7.22 2.60
CA ARG A 85 -3.77 6.58 2.13
C ARG A 85 -2.93 7.54 1.30
N GLU A 86 -3.57 8.31 0.42
CA GLU A 86 -2.97 9.36 -0.40
C GLU A 86 -2.29 10.42 0.48
N GLN A 87 -3.00 10.94 1.49
CA GLN A 87 -2.43 11.89 2.46
C GLN A 87 -1.22 11.33 3.19
N LYS A 88 -1.28 10.08 3.68
CA LYS A 88 -0.14 9.43 4.35
C LYS A 88 1.09 9.33 3.43
N LEU A 89 0.91 9.01 2.15
CA LEU A 89 2.00 8.93 1.17
C LEU A 89 2.59 10.31 0.87
N ILE A 90 1.76 11.33 0.69
CA ILE A 90 2.21 12.72 0.44
C ILE A 90 3.03 13.23 1.63
N ILE A 91 2.54 13.05 2.87
CA ILE A 91 3.27 13.45 4.07
C ILE A 91 4.61 12.70 4.18
N ALA A 92 4.63 11.40 3.88
CA ALA A 92 5.86 10.62 3.88
C ALA A 92 6.88 11.14 2.85
N LEU A 93 6.43 11.47 1.64
CA LEU A 93 7.26 12.06 0.59
C LEU A 93 7.83 13.42 1.01
N GLN A 94 7.01 14.30 1.56
CA GLN A 94 7.44 15.61 2.04
C GLN A 94 8.54 15.48 3.12
N ASN A 95 8.36 14.57 4.07
CA ASN A 95 9.36 14.31 5.11
C ASN A 95 10.68 13.74 4.59
N MET A 96 10.68 13.10 3.40
CA MET A 96 11.91 12.62 2.75
C MET A 96 12.66 13.74 2.03
N HIS A 97 11.96 14.73 1.48
CA HIS A 97 12.58 15.86 0.76
C HIS A 97 13.13 16.96 1.69
N VAL A 98 12.75 16.94 2.98
CA VAL A 98 13.23 17.88 4.01
C VAL A 98 14.47 17.36 4.75
N ARG A 99 14.92 16.12 4.47
CA ARG A 99 16.11 15.49 5.06
C ARG A 99 17.28 15.48 4.09
#